data_AF-A0ABD5SDP7-F1
#
_entry.id   AF-A0ABD5SDP7-F1
#
_cell.length_a   1.000
_cell.length_b   1.000
_cell.length_c   1.000
_cell.angle_alpha   90.00
_cell.angle_beta   90.00
_cell.angle_gamma   90.00
#
_symmetry.space_group_name_H-M   'P 1'
#
loop_
_entity.id
_entity.type
_entity.pdbx_description
1 polymer ?
#
loop_
_entity_poly.entity_id
_entity_poly.type
_entity_poly.pdbx_seq_one_letter_code
_entity_poly.pdbx_strand_id
1 'polypeptide(L)'
;MHVLRGGRVADVDGTRAADVAIADGEIVAVGDPAAVDAALEGDDTATDATEPTETDVSGRVIAPGLIDAHVHLMMDGRPDVATATADSDYTASYRAARNLRAAAEAGVTAV
;
A
#
# COMPACT_ATOMS: atom_id res chain seq x y z
N MET A 1 -11.69 11.53 0.80
CA MET A 1 -10.93 11.30 -0.44
C MET A 1 -9.49 11.80 -0.30
N HIS A 2 -8.56 11.21 -1.05
CA HIS A 2 -7.14 11.58 -1.08
C HIS A 2 -6.60 11.55 -2.52
N VAL A 3 -5.71 12.48 -2.85
CA VAL A 3 -5.10 12.56 -4.20
C VAL A 3 -3.58 12.64 -4.10
N LEU A 4 -2.90 11.81 -4.89
CA LEU A 4 -1.47 11.88 -5.13
C LEU A 4 -1.24 12.65 -6.44
N ARG A 5 -0.53 13.79 -6.36
CA ARG A 5 -0.34 14.73 -7.48
C ARG A 5 1.08 14.65 -8.06
N GLY A 6 1.21 14.71 -9.38
CA GLY A 6 2.48 14.87 -10.08
C GLY A 6 3.40 13.64 -10.09
N GLY A 7 2.84 12.46 -9.82
CA GLY A 7 3.61 11.23 -9.68
C GLY A 7 4.01 10.58 -11.01
N ARG A 8 4.94 9.63 -10.91
CA ARG A 8 5.24 8.69 -11.99
C ARG A 8 4.70 7.31 -11.62
N VAL A 9 3.52 6.97 -12.13
CA VAL A 9 2.85 5.69 -11.87
C VAL A 9 3.53 4.58 -12.66
N ALA A 10 3.89 3.50 -11.98
CA ALA A 10 4.39 2.25 -12.54
C ALA A 10 3.36 1.14 -12.29
N ASP A 11 2.67 0.70 -13.35
CA ASP A 11 1.64 -0.34 -13.31
C ASP A 11 1.79 -1.29 -14.51
N VAL A 12 0.75 -2.08 -14.79
CA VAL A 12 0.75 -3.08 -15.87
C VAL A 12 0.94 -2.47 -17.27
N ASP A 13 0.62 -1.18 -17.44
CA ASP A 13 0.76 -0.47 -18.72
C ASP A 13 2.15 0.19 -18.87
N GLY A 14 3.05 -0.04 -17.90
CA GLY A 14 4.39 0.52 -17.86
C GLY A 14 4.49 1.71 -16.92
N THR A 15 5.32 2.69 -17.27
CA THR A 15 5.62 3.82 -16.38
C THR A 15 5.32 5.16 -17.03
N ARG A 16 4.39 5.95 -16.47
CA ARG A 16 3.92 7.23 -17.02
C ARG A 16 3.71 8.30 -15.94
N ALA A 17 3.65 9.56 -16.34
CA ALA A 17 3.20 10.64 -15.45
C ALA A 17 1.67 10.54 -15.28
N ALA A 18 1.20 10.56 -14.04
CA ALA A 18 -0.22 10.50 -13.70
C ALA A 18 -0.45 10.92 -12.23
N ASP A 19 -1.66 11.40 -11.97
CA ASP A 19 -2.24 11.57 -10.64
C ASP A 19 -3.02 10.31 -10.25
N VAL A 20 -3.24 10.11 -8.95
CA VAL A 20 -4.01 8.97 -8.41
C VAL A 20 -5.02 9.48 -7.38
N ALA A 21 -6.31 9.20 -7.59
CA ALA A 21 -7.37 9.47 -6.62
C ALA A 21 -7.77 8.21 -5.86
N ILE A 22 -7.99 8.38 -4.55
CA ILE A 22 -8.33 7.32 -3.60
C ILE A 22 -9.57 7.76 -2.81
N ALA A 23 -10.59 6.90 -2.77
CA ALA A 23 -11.80 7.10 -1.97
C ALA A 23 -12.15 5.77 -1.28
N ASP A 24 -12.51 5.83 0.00
CA ASP A 24 -12.96 4.68 0.79
C ASP A 24 -12.06 3.43 0.72
N GLY A 25 -10.75 3.62 0.58
CA GLY A 25 -9.76 2.54 0.49
C GLY A 25 -9.59 1.95 -0.91
N GLU A 26 -10.31 2.47 -1.90
CA GLU A 26 -10.22 2.07 -3.31
C GLU A 26 -9.55 3.15 -4.17
N ILE A 27 -8.90 2.72 -5.25
CA ILE A 27 -8.38 3.63 -6.28
C ILE A 27 -9.52 3.93 -7.24
N VAL A 28 -9.99 5.17 -7.26
CA VAL A 28 -11.13 5.59 -8.09
C VAL A 28 -10.71 6.16 -9.44
N ALA A 29 -9.49 6.68 -9.56
CA ALA A 29 -8.93 7.11 -10.84
C ALA A 29 -7.39 7.11 -10.85
N VAL A 30 -6.82 6.87 -12.03
CA VAL A 30 -5.40 7.03 -12.35
C VAL A 30 -5.30 7.66 -13.73
N GLY A 31 -4.71 8.85 -13.85
CA GLY A 31 -4.69 9.53 -15.15
C GLY A 31 -4.16 10.95 -15.10
N ASP A 32 -4.54 11.74 -16.11
CA ASP A 32 -4.28 13.17 -16.09
C ASP A 32 -5.11 13.88 -15.00
N PRO A 33 -4.70 15.09 -14.57
CA PRO A 33 -5.36 15.79 -13.47
C PRO A 33 -6.87 16.01 -13.69
N ALA A 34 -7.30 16.29 -14.92
CA ALA A 34 -8.70 16.56 -15.22
C ALA A 34 -9.58 15.31 -15.07
N ALA A 35 -9.08 14.15 -15.52
CA ALA A 35 -9.76 12.87 -15.33
C ALA A 35 -9.85 12.48 -13.85
N VAL A 36 -8.81 12.78 -13.07
CA VAL A 36 -8.77 12.51 -11.63
C VAL A 36 -9.73 13.42 -10.86
N ASP A 37 -9.78 14.72 -11.17
CA ASP A 37 -10.69 15.67 -10.53
C ASP A 37 -12.16 15.30 -10.80
N ALA A 38 -12.50 14.92 -12.04
CA ALA A 38 -13.84 14.48 -12.39
C ALA A 38 -14.29 13.22 -11.64
N ALA A 39 -13.37 12.30 -11.34
CA ALA A 39 -13.67 11.09 -10.59
C ALA A 39 -13.99 11.37 -9.11
N LEU A 40 -13.45 12.46 -8.55
CA LEU A 40 -13.73 12.90 -7.18
C LEU A 40 -15.06 13.65 -7.09
N GLU A 41 -15.44 14.39 -8.12
CA GLU A 41 -16.73 15.09 -8.20
C GLU A 41 -17.92 14.14 -8.38
N GLY A 42 -17.71 12.99 -9.04
CA GLY A 42 -18.75 12.01 -9.34
C GLY A 42 -19.02 10.97 -8.25
N ASP A 43 -18.29 11.01 -7.14
CA ASP A 43 -18.41 10.03 -6.06
C ASP A 43 -19.54 10.43 -5.09
N ASP A 44 -20.76 9.96 -5.40
CA ASP A 44 -21.99 10.20 -4.62
C ASP A 44 -21.95 9.58 -3.19
N THR A 45 -20.92 8.82 -2.84
CA THR A 45 -20.70 8.33 -1.45
C THR A 45 -20.04 9.37 -0.55
N ALA A 46 -19.72 10.56 -1.06
CA ALA A 46 -19.24 11.72 -0.31
C ALA A 46 -20.31 12.23 0.68
N THR A 47 -20.57 11.47 1.74
CA THR A 47 -21.53 11.82 2.80
C THR A 47 -21.06 12.99 3.67
N ASP A 48 -19.83 13.48 3.46
CA ASP A 48 -19.31 14.71 4.04
C ASP A 48 -18.58 15.51 2.95
N ALA A 49 -19.01 16.75 2.72
CA ALA A 49 -18.47 17.71 1.76
C ALA A 49 -17.06 18.22 2.18
N THR A 50 -16.15 17.30 2.47
CA THR A 50 -14.76 17.62 2.83
C THR A 50 -13.92 17.57 1.57
N GLU A 51 -13.31 18.69 1.23
CA GLU A 51 -12.31 18.81 0.17
C GLU A 51 -11.30 17.64 0.23
N PRO A 52 -10.95 17.02 -0.90
CA PRO A 52 -9.98 15.93 -0.93
C PRO A 52 -8.64 16.40 -0.36
N THR A 53 -8.02 15.56 0.46
CA THR A 53 -6.66 15.82 0.93
C THR A 53 -5.66 15.52 -0.18
N GLU A 54 -4.61 16.33 -0.31
CA GLU A 54 -3.63 16.15 -1.39
C GLU A 54 -2.23 15.87 -0.87
N THR A 55 -1.45 15.11 -1.64
CA THR A 55 -0.01 14.93 -1.42
C THR A 55 0.74 15.11 -2.73
N ASP A 56 1.66 16.07 -2.76
CA ASP A 56 2.59 16.27 -3.87
C ASP A 56 3.67 15.17 -3.86
N VAL A 57 3.68 14.39 -4.93
CA VAL A 57 4.64 13.31 -5.16
C VAL A 57 5.48 13.56 -6.42
N SER A 58 5.63 14.83 -6.80
CA SER A 58 6.50 15.26 -7.90
C SER A 58 7.91 14.69 -7.78
N GLY A 59 8.40 14.10 -8.88
CA GLY A 59 9.71 13.45 -8.93
C GLY A 59 9.80 12.10 -8.22
N ARG A 60 8.67 11.55 -7.73
CA ARG A 60 8.60 10.24 -7.08
C ARG A 60 7.90 9.22 -7.98
N VAL A 61 8.15 7.94 -7.70
CA VAL A 61 7.44 6.82 -8.33
C VAL A 61 6.31 6.35 -7.43
N ILE A 62 5.16 6.10 -8.03
CA ILE A 62 4.02 5.43 -7.39
C ILE A 62 3.94 4.02 -7.98
N ALA A 63 3.88 3.00 -7.14
CA ALA A 63 3.73 1.61 -7.56
C ALA A 63 2.70 0.91 -6.65
N PRO A 64 2.07 -0.18 -7.11
CA PRO A 64 1.29 -1.05 -6.24
C PRO A 64 2.15 -1.53 -5.06
N GLY A 65 1.50 -1.71 -3.90
CA GLY A 65 2.13 -2.40 -2.78
C GLY A 65 2.58 -3.80 -3.20
N LEU A 66 3.75 -4.22 -2.73
CA LEU A 66 4.33 -5.49 -3.12
C LEU A 66 3.59 -6.66 -2.46
N ILE A 67 3.66 -7.82 -3.12
CA ILE A 67 3.12 -9.09 -2.62
C ILE A 67 4.29 -10.06 -2.46
N ASP A 68 4.47 -10.61 -1.26
CA ASP A 68 5.39 -11.72 -1.02
C ASP A 68 4.60 -13.02 -0.89
N ALA A 69 4.66 -13.86 -1.91
CA ALA A 69 3.84 -15.08 -1.97
C ALA A 69 4.32 -16.22 -1.06
N HIS A 70 5.49 -16.08 -0.41
CA HIS A 70 6.04 -17.15 0.42
C HIS A 70 6.77 -16.59 1.63
N VAL A 71 6.05 -16.43 2.74
CA VAL A 71 6.61 -15.97 4.01
C VAL A 71 6.49 -17.00 5.14
N HIS A 72 7.34 -16.85 6.14
CA HIS A 72 7.24 -17.55 7.42
C HIS A 72 7.25 -16.54 8.58
N LEU A 73 6.10 -15.90 8.82
CA LEU A 73 5.99 -14.75 9.74
C LEU A 73 6.44 -15.03 11.18
N MET A 74 6.32 -16.28 11.66
CA MET A 74 6.72 -16.66 13.02
C MET A 74 8.21 -16.97 13.16
N MET A 75 8.94 -17.10 12.05
CA MET A 75 10.36 -17.44 12.07
C MET A 75 11.24 -16.22 12.34
N ASP A 76 12.43 -16.46 12.86
CA ASP A 76 13.41 -15.43 13.25
C ASP A 76 14.74 -15.53 12.50
N GLY A 77 14.80 -16.35 11.45
CA GLY A 77 16.00 -16.52 10.62
C GLY A 77 17.11 -17.35 11.27
N ARG A 78 16.83 -18.05 12.38
CA ARG A 78 17.79 -19.00 12.97
C ARG A 78 18.15 -20.12 11.98
N PRO A 79 19.37 -20.65 12.02
CA PRO A 79 19.80 -21.70 11.11
C PRO A 79 19.09 -23.05 11.35
N ASP A 80 18.75 -23.37 12.61
CA ASP A 80 18.02 -24.58 12.98
C ASP A 80 16.54 -24.29 13.22
N VAL A 81 15.73 -24.46 12.16
CA VAL A 81 14.28 -24.21 12.20
C VAL A 81 13.51 -25.22 13.03
N ALA A 82 14.06 -26.41 13.32
CA ALA A 82 13.36 -27.41 14.12
C ALA A 82 13.13 -26.90 15.55
N THR A 83 14.08 -26.13 16.09
CA THR A 83 13.97 -25.53 17.43
C THR A 83 12.89 -24.46 17.55
N ALA A 84 12.45 -23.86 16.43
CA ALA A 84 11.40 -22.84 16.47
C ALA A 84 10.05 -23.41 16.92
N THR A 85 9.85 -24.72 16.77
CA THR A 85 8.62 -25.42 17.19
C THR A 85 8.49 -25.55 18.71
N ALA A 86 9.57 -25.37 19.46
CA ALA A 86 9.56 -25.42 20.92
C ALA A 86 9.21 -24.06 21.57
N ASP A 87 9.15 -22.99 20.79
CA ASP A 87 8.79 -21.67 21.30
C ASP A 87 7.30 -21.59 21.60
N SER A 88 6.95 -20.78 22.61
CA SER A 88 5.55 -20.56 22.96
C SER A 88 4.79 -19.79 21.86
N ASP A 89 3.48 -19.97 21.79
CA ASP A 89 2.59 -19.21 20.90
C ASP A 89 2.71 -17.69 21.13
N TYR A 90 2.97 -17.27 22.38
CA TYR A 90 3.23 -15.87 22.71
C TYR A 90 4.48 -15.34 22.01
N THR A 91 5.60 -16.06 22.12
CA THR A 91 6.86 -15.70 21.46
C THR A 91 6.69 -15.64 19.96
N ALA A 92 6.00 -16.63 19.38
CA ALA A 92 5.72 -16.65 17.95
C ALA A 92 4.88 -15.43 17.53
N SER A 93 3.82 -15.10 18.27
CA SER A 93 2.94 -13.95 17.99
C SER A 93 3.69 -12.62 17.96
N TYR A 94 4.62 -12.38 18.89
CA TYR A 94 5.44 -11.17 18.88
C TYR A 94 6.40 -11.10 17.68
N ARG A 95 6.91 -12.25 17.22
CA ARG A 95 7.74 -12.30 16.00
C ARG A 95 6.92 -12.01 14.75
N ALA A 96 5.72 -12.58 14.63
CA ALA A 96 4.81 -12.24 13.53
C ALA A 96 4.54 -10.74 13.49
N ALA A 97 4.18 -10.12 14.61
CA ALA A 97 3.92 -8.68 14.67
C ALA A 97 5.14 -7.85 14.22
N ARG A 98 6.34 -8.20 14.70
CA ARG A 98 7.60 -7.56 14.28
C ARG A 98 7.85 -7.72 12.78
N ASN A 99 7.70 -8.93 12.26
CA ASN A 99 8.00 -9.26 10.86
C ASN A 99 6.97 -8.63 9.90
N LEU A 100 5.68 -8.61 10.27
CA LEU A 100 4.63 -7.91 9.54
C LEU A 100 4.90 -6.40 9.47
N ARG A 101 5.35 -5.79 10.58
CA ARG A 101 5.74 -4.38 10.58
C ARG A 101 6.90 -4.12 9.62
N ALA A 102 7.93 -4.97 9.64
CA ALA A 102 9.06 -4.84 8.73
C ALA A 102 8.64 -5.00 7.25
N ALA A 103 7.72 -5.92 6.96
CA ALA A 103 7.15 -6.10 5.61
C ALA A 103 6.41 -4.82 5.15
N ALA A 104 5.54 -4.26 5.99
CA ALA A 104 4.82 -3.02 5.69
C ALA A 104 5.76 -1.81 5.49
N GLU A 105 6.79 -1.66 6.34
CA GLU A 105 7.80 -0.60 6.20
C GLU A 105 8.65 -0.75 4.92
N ALA A 106 8.78 -1.98 4.40
CA ALA A 106 9.43 -2.27 3.12
C ALA A 106 8.50 -2.12 1.89
N GLY A 107 7.22 -1.78 2.09
CA GLY A 107 6.24 -1.63 1.02
C GLY A 107 5.57 -2.93 0.58
N VAL A 108 5.70 -4.02 1.35
CA VAL A 108 4.94 -5.27 1.15
C VAL A 108 3.61 -5.16 1.87
N THR A 109 2.52 -5.11 1.12
CA THR A 109 1.18 -4.89 1.65
C THR A 109 0.34 -6.16 1.73
N ALA A 110 0.82 -7.26 1.13
CA ALA A 110 0.21 -8.58 1.24
C ALA A 110 1.30 -9.67 1.32
N VAL A 111 1.06 -10.68 2.15
CA VAL A 111 1.94 -11.83 2.40
C VAL A 111 1.14 -13.12 2.54
#